data_AF-A0A5C5G5T4-F1
#
_entry.id   AF-A0A5C5G5T4-F1
#
_cell.length_a   1.000
_cell.length_b   1.000
_cell.length_c   1.000
_cell.angle_alpha   90.00
_cell.angle_beta   90.00
_cell.angle_gamma   90.00
#
_symmetry.space_group_name_H-M   'P 1'
#
loop_
_entity.id
_entity.type
_entity.pdbx_description
1 polymer ?
#
loop_
_entity_poly.entity_id
_entity_poly.type
_entity_poly.pdbx_seq_one_letter_code
_entity_poly.pdbx_strand_id
1 'polypeptide(L)'
;MNEDIMLLSNKLVYSDKLKVGAESVGTRKLELPLREKAEELQPWLQEVVDPTRSVIFVDTDSLPARERRCGSLIDNELEAELVKQSVSALSACGVASSDIGVITLYRQQIKLLSRVLEPSFPDVEVLTADRSQGRDKECILVSLVRSNTGGHVGDLLKDWRRVNVVLTRAKAKLVLFGSRSTLAHNALMRQFLDLVEDKKWVYKLPAELGESLQEQAAETQGGVKKEDEDEDEKPLRRGGGALALRKPLVADVVNSL
;
A
#
# COMPACT_ATOMS: atom_id res chain seq x y z
N MET A 1 -1.51 2.12 19.52
CA MET A 1 -2.51 2.11 18.43
C MET A 1 -3.81 2.67 18.97
N ASN A 2 -4.55 3.38 18.14
CA ASN A 2 -5.87 3.88 18.49
C ASN A 2 -6.90 2.76 18.69
N GLU A 3 -8.09 3.13 19.13
CA GLU A 3 -9.12 2.19 19.54
C GLU A 3 -9.62 1.32 18.38
N ASP A 4 -9.82 1.91 17.19
CA ASP A 4 -10.28 1.19 15.99
C ASP A 4 -9.28 0.10 15.57
N ILE A 5 -7.99 0.41 15.55
CA ILE A 5 -6.93 -0.55 15.21
C ILE A 5 -6.79 -1.60 16.33
N MET A 6 -6.88 -1.18 17.59
CA MET A 6 -6.84 -2.10 18.73
C MET A 6 -7.99 -3.11 18.68
N LEU A 7 -9.19 -2.69 18.26
CA LEU A 7 -10.36 -3.54 18.13
C LEU A 7 -10.12 -4.71 17.16
N LEU A 8 -9.44 -4.49 16.04
CA LEU A 8 -9.05 -5.55 15.11
C LEU A 8 -8.20 -6.61 15.82
N SER A 9 -7.14 -6.19 16.52
CA SER A 9 -6.27 -7.11 17.26
C SER A 9 -7.02 -7.83 18.39
N ASN A 10 -7.90 -7.14 19.09
CA ASN A 10 -8.72 -7.74 20.14
C ASN A 10 -9.63 -8.84 19.61
N LYS A 11 -10.33 -8.58 18.51
CA LYS A 11 -11.23 -9.55 17.89
C LYS A 11 -10.49 -10.75 17.34
N LEU A 12 -9.35 -10.52 16.68
CA LEU A 12 -8.63 -11.58 15.96
C LEU A 12 -7.71 -12.42 16.84
N VAL A 13 -7.24 -11.86 17.96
CA VAL A 13 -6.12 -12.46 18.71
C VAL A 13 -6.32 -12.44 20.21
N TYR A 14 -6.62 -11.27 20.78
CA TYR A 14 -6.50 -11.08 22.21
C TYR A 14 -7.79 -11.35 22.99
N SER A 15 -8.90 -11.71 22.32
CA SER A 15 -10.19 -11.98 22.96
C SER A 15 -10.61 -10.83 23.89
N ASP A 16 -10.55 -9.60 23.37
CA ASP A 16 -10.93 -8.36 24.06
C ASP A 16 -10.12 -8.01 25.32
N LYS A 17 -8.91 -8.59 25.47
CA LYS A 17 -8.04 -8.33 26.64
C LYS A 17 -7.19 -7.06 26.53
N LEU A 18 -6.96 -6.53 25.33
CA LEU A 18 -6.19 -5.29 25.17
C LEU A 18 -7.04 -4.09 25.58
N LYS A 19 -6.40 -3.15 26.25
CA LYS A 19 -6.98 -1.87 26.65
C LYS A 19 -6.07 -0.75 26.18
N VAL A 20 -6.68 0.38 25.87
CA VAL A 20 -5.93 1.60 25.55
C VAL A 20 -5.22 2.09 26.82
N GLY A 21 -3.93 2.41 26.71
CA GLY A 21 -3.14 2.87 27.86
C GLY A 21 -3.43 4.31 28.30
N ALA A 22 -3.93 5.16 27.38
CA ALA A 22 -4.33 6.54 27.65
C ALA A 22 -5.39 6.98 26.63
N GLU A 23 -6.34 7.83 27.04
CA GLU A 23 -7.43 8.30 26.17
C GLU A 23 -6.91 8.99 24.89
N SER A 24 -5.85 9.79 25.01
CA SER A 24 -5.18 10.46 23.87
C SER A 24 -4.59 9.49 22.84
N VAL A 25 -4.26 8.26 23.24
CA VAL A 25 -3.80 7.22 22.31
C VAL A 25 -5.01 6.60 21.61
N GLY A 26 -6.12 6.40 22.32
CA GLY A 26 -7.34 5.77 21.80
C GLY A 26 -8.04 6.63 20.76
N THR A 27 -8.05 7.95 20.95
CA THR A 27 -8.67 8.93 20.05
C THR A 27 -7.74 9.43 18.95
N ARG A 28 -6.50 8.93 18.89
CA ARG A 28 -5.50 9.36 17.90
C ARG A 28 -6.01 9.13 16.47
N LYS A 29 -6.01 10.19 15.67
CA LYS A 29 -6.30 10.18 14.22
C LYS A 29 -5.08 10.66 13.44
N LEU A 30 -5.03 10.35 12.14
CA LEU A 30 -3.94 10.80 11.28
C LEU A 30 -4.04 12.31 11.06
N GLU A 31 -2.92 13.01 11.16
CA GLU A 31 -2.84 14.44 10.86
C GLU A 31 -2.62 14.63 9.37
N LEU A 32 -3.43 15.51 8.75
CA LEU A 32 -3.27 15.93 7.35
C LEU A 32 -3.01 17.44 7.31
N PRO A 33 -1.74 17.86 7.27
CA PRO A 33 -1.39 19.29 7.25
C PRO A 33 -1.98 20.06 6.06
N LEU A 34 -2.14 19.40 4.91
CA LEU A 34 -2.68 19.96 3.66
C LEU A 34 -4.02 19.29 3.32
N ARG A 35 -4.99 19.37 4.24
CA ARG A 35 -6.28 18.66 4.11
C ARG A 35 -7.06 19.09 2.87
N GLU A 36 -6.92 20.32 2.42
CA GLU A 36 -7.54 20.85 1.19
C GLU A 36 -7.13 20.06 -0.06
N LYS A 37 -5.92 19.48 -0.07
CA LYS A 37 -5.47 18.62 -1.17
C LYS A 37 -6.22 17.31 -1.27
N ALA A 38 -6.90 16.88 -0.20
CA ALA A 38 -7.74 15.71 -0.24
C ALA A 38 -8.94 15.89 -1.18
N GLU A 39 -9.47 17.10 -1.34
CA GLU A 39 -10.63 17.37 -2.20
C GLU A 39 -10.31 17.24 -3.70
N GLU A 40 -9.03 17.40 -4.07
CA GLU A 40 -8.52 17.26 -5.43
C GLU A 40 -8.30 15.78 -5.84
N LEU A 41 -8.37 14.85 -4.87
CA LEU A 41 -8.10 13.42 -5.12
C LEU A 41 -9.32 12.71 -5.73
N GLN A 42 -9.05 11.57 -6.39
CA GLN A 42 -10.11 10.65 -6.81
C GLN A 42 -10.92 10.15 -5.60
N PRO A 43 -12.24 9.88 -5.74
CA PRO A 43 -13.13 9.57 -4.61
C PRO A 43 -12.64 8.46 -3.67
N TRP A 44 -12.05 7.39 -4.22
CA TRP A 44 -11.54 6.30 -3.41
C TRP A 44 -10.30 6.68 -2.58
N LEU A 45 -9.46 7.58 -3.11
CA LEU A 45 -8.30 8.12 -2.39
C LEU A 45 -8.73 9.07 -1.28
N GLN A 46 -9.83 9.82 -1.45
CA GLN A 46 -10.40 10.66 -0.39
C GLN A 46 -10.75 9.82 0.84
N GLU A 47 -11.41 8.67 0.61
CA GLU A 47 -11.74 7.70 1.67
C GLU A 47 -10.48 7.08 2.29
N VAL A 48 -9.46 6.82 1.47
CA VAL A 48 -8.18 6.31 1.94
C VAL A 48 -7.46 7.34 2.80
N VAL A 49 -7.46 8.64 2.50
CA VAL A 49 -6.75 9.64 3.32
C VAL A 49 -7.57 10.12 4.53
N ASP A 50 -8.90 9.99 4.51
CA ASP A 50 -9.78 10.52 5.56
C ASP A 50 -9.34 10.14 6.98
N PRO A 51 -8.99 11.13 7.84
CA PRO A 51 -8.61 10.88 9.23
C PRO A 51 -9.69 10.24 10.07
N THR A 52 -10.98 10.42 9.74
CA THR A 52 -12.07 9.84 10.53
C THR A 52 -12.07 8.31 10.45
N ARG A 53 -11.65 7.78 9.29
CA ARG A 53 -11.48 6.35 9.01
C ARG A 53 -10.08 5.87 9.38
N SER A 54 -9.91 5.53 10.66
CA SER A 54 -8.65 4.96 11.16
C SER A 54 -8.32 3.60 10.58
N VAL A 55 -9.33 2.82 10.22
CA VAL A 55 -9.17 1.54 9.52
C VAL A 55 -9.98 1.60 8.23
N ILE A 56 -9.36 1.18 7.13
CA ILE A 56 -10.03 0.98 5.86
C ILE A 56 -9.53 -0.30 5.20
N PHE A 57 -10.46 -1.15 4.75
CA PHE A 57 -10.18 -2.30 3.92
C PHE A 57 -10.64 -1.99 2.50
N VAL A 58 -9.67 -1.81 1.60
CA VAL A 58 -9.88 -1.53 0.18
C VAL A 58 -10.02 -2.88 -0.55
N ASP A 59 -11.26 -3.20 -0.91
CA ASP A 59 -11.61 -4.44 -1.60
C ASP A 59 -11.29 -4.33 -3.09
N THR A 60 -10.39 -5.21 -3.55
CA THR A 60 -9.88 -5.25 -4.92
C THR A 60 -10.65 -6.20 -5.83
N ASP A 61 -11.71 -6.87 -5.35
CA ASP A 61 -12.46 -7.87 -6.12
C ASP A 61 -13.12 -7.32 -7.40
N SER A 62 -13.46 -6.03 -7.44
CA SER A 62 -13.99 -5.38 -8.65
C SER A 62 -12.95 -5.22 -9.76
N LEU A 63 -11.67 -5.30 -9.41
CA LEU A 63 -10.56 -5.09 -10.31
C LEU A 63 -9.95 -6.43 -10.75
N PRO A 64 -9.28 -6.49 -11.91
CA PRO A 64 -8.50 -7.66 -12.31
C PRO A 64 -7.17 -7.78 -11.52
N ALA A 65 -7.19 -7.51 -10.21
CA ALA A 65 -6.04 -7.52 -9.30
C ALA A 65 -5.58 -8.94 -8.93
N ARG A 66 -5.28 -9.79 -9.93
CA ARG A 66 -4.89 -11.19 -9.72
C ARG A 66 -3.44 -11.31 -9.25
N GLU A 67 -3.19 -12.30 -8.40
CA GLU A 67 -1.82 -12.65 -7.98
C GLU A 67 -1.04 -13.24 -9.16
N ARG A 68 0.22 -12.85 -9.32
CA ARG A 68 1.18 -13.53 -10.19
C ARG A 68 2.00 -14.51 -9.36
N ARG A 69 2.29 -15.67 -9.95
CA ARG A 69 3.02 -16.74 -9.27
C ARG A 69 4.09 -17.34 -10.16
N CYS A 70 5.33 -17.37 -9.65
CA CYS A 70 6.45 -18.12 -10.21
C CYS A 70 7.03 -19.02 -9.11
N GLY A 71 6.64 -20.30 -9.11
CA GLY A 71 6.98 -21.23 -8.04
C GLY A 71 6.40 -20.81 -6.69
N SER A 72 7.27 -20.48 -5.74
CA SER A 72 6.91 -19.97 -4.40
C SER A 72 6.88 -18.43 -4.31
N LEU A 73 7.29 -17.74 -5.38
CA LEU A 73 7.29 -16.29 -5.46
C LEU A 73 5.89 -15.82 -5.89
N ILE A 74 5.27 -14.98 -5.08
CA ILE A 74 3.93 -14.44 -5.31
C ILE A 74 3.97 -12.92 -5.12
N ASP A 75 3.45 -12.19 -6.10
CA ASP A 75 3.25 -10.73 -6.05
C ASP A 75 1.90 -10.35 -6.69
N ASN A 76 1.51 -9.09 -6.48
CA ASN A 76 0.31 -8.50 -7.04
C ASN A 76 0.64 -7.06 -7.47
N GLU A 77 0.72 -6.86 -8.78
CA GLU A 77 1.09 -5.57 -9.38
C GLU A 77 0.03 -4.49 -9.17
N LEU A 78 -1.25 -4.87 -9.29
CA LEU A 78 -2.32 -3.90 -9.15
C LEU A 78 -2.44 -3.43 -7.70
N GLU A 79 -2.28 -4.33 -6.72
CA GLU A 79 -2.16 -3.91 -5.31
C GLU A 79 -0.93 -3.00 -5.08
N ALA A 80 0.20 -3.26 -5.74
CA ALA A 80 1.38 -2.41 -5.60
C ALA A 80 1.15 -1.00 -6.15
N GLU A 81 0.44 -0.87 -7.27
CA GLU A 81 0.07 0.42 -7.85
C GLU A 81 -0.94 1.17 -6.97
N LEU A 82 -1.97 0.49 -6.46
CA LEU A 82 -2.93 1.09 -5.51
C LEU A 82 -2.25 1.60 -4.24
N VAL A 83 -1.26 0.86 -3.72
CA VAL A 83 -0.44 1.30 -2.59
C VAL A 83 0.36 2.53 -2.95
N LYS A 84 1.00 2.57 -4.13
CA LYS A 84 1.77 3.73 -4.61
C LYS A 84 0.90 4.98 -4.71
N GLN A 85 -0.30 4.87 -5.30
CA GLN A 85 -1.24 5.99 -5.41
C GLN A 85 -1.71 6.48 -4.04
N SER A 86 -1.94 5.56 -3.11
CA SER A 86 -2.30 5.89 -1.73
C SER A 86 -1.16 6.60 -0.98
N VAL A 87 0.09 6.16 -1.15
CA VAL A 87 1.26 6.85 -0.61
C VAL A 87 1.38 8.25 -1.21
N SER A 88 1.23 8.38 -2.53
CA SER A 88 1.26 9.67 -3.21
C SER A 88 0.18 10.63 -2.69
N ALA A 89 -1.03 10.14 -2.49
CA ALA A 89 -2.14 10.91 -1.94
C ALA A 89 -1.88 11.38 -0.50
N LEU A 90 -1.37 10.48 0.36
CA LEU A 90 -1.00 10.82 1.74
C LEU A 90 0.11 11.88 1.77
N SER A 91 1.15 11.73 0.95
CA SER A 91 2.22 12.71 0.83
C SER A 91 1.72 14.05 0.28
N ALA A 92 0.83 14.05 -0.70
CA ALA A 92 0.20 15.26 -1.23
C ALA A 92 -0.65 16.00 -0.17
N CYS A 93 -1.27 15.25 0.75
CA CYS A 93 -1.97 15.81 1.92
C CYS A 93 -1.04 16.24 3.07
N GLY A 94 0.28 16.18 2.88
CA GLY A 94 1.29 16.67 3.81
C GLY A 94 1.76 15.65 4.85
N VAL A 95 1.42 14.36 4.72
CA VAL A 95 1.93 13.32 5.62
C VAL A 95 3.41 13.07 5.31
N ALA A 96 4.27 13.16 6.33
CA ALA A 96 5.69 12.91 6.16
C ALA A 96 5.96 11.45 5.75
N SER A 97 6.83 11.24 4.78
CA SER A 97 7.23 9.89 4.33
C SER A 97 7.73 9.01 5.48
N SER A 98 8.41 9.60 6.47
CA SER A 98 8.89 8.92 7.67
C SER A 98 7.77 8.39 8.57
N ASP A 99 6.55 8.91 8.45
CA ASP A 99 5.36 8.51 9.21
C ASP A 99 4.48 7.51 8.45
N ILE A 100 4.86 7.17 7.22
CA ILE A 100 4.22 6.17 6.38
C ILE A 100 5.08 4.90 6.37
N GLY A 101 4.43 3.76 6.56
CA GLY A 101 5.06 2.45 6.34
C GLY A 101 4.19 1.58 5.44
N VAL A 102 4.83 0.74 4.64
CA VAL A 102 4.17 -0.25 3.78
C VAL A 102 4.60 -1.64 4.23
N ILE A 103 3.63 -2.52 4.47
CA ILE A 103 3.89 -3.88 4.96
C ILE A 103 3.24 -4.91 4.05
N THR A 104 3.94 -6.01 3.83
CA THR A 104 3.37 -7.22 3.20
C THR A 104 4.04 -8.46 3.76
N LEU A 105 3.34 -9.60 3.66
CA LEU A 105 3.87 -10.90 4.09
C LEU A 105 4.72 -11.58 3.02
N TYR A 106 4.66 -11.11 1.77
CA TYR A 106 5.29 -11.78 0.62
C TYR A 106 6.58 -11.09 0.21
N ARG A 107 7.70 -11.83 0.26
CA ARG A 107 9.03 -11.29 -0.08
C ARG A 107 9.12 -10.76 -1.51
N GLN A 108 8.42 -11.40 -2.45
CA GLN A 108 8.40 -10.94 -3.84
C GLN A 108 7.62 -9.62 -3.97
N GLN A 109 6.51 -9.48 -3.26
CA GLN A 109 5.77 -8.21 -3.17
C GLN A 109 6.60 -7.07 -2.58
N ILE A 110 7.48 -7.35 -1.61
CA ILE A 110 8.41 -6.33 -1.07
C ILE A 110 9.31 -5.79 -2.17
N LYS A 111 9.93 -6.67 -2.97
CA LYS A 111 10.79 -6.24 -4.08
C LYS A 111 10.03 -5.37 -5.08
N LEU A 112 8.78 -5.74 -5.37
CA LEU A 112 7.92 -4.98 -6.27
C LEU A 112 7.57 -3.61 -5.69
N LEU A 113 7.10 -3.55 -4.45
CA LEU A 113 6.76 -2.31 -3.75
C LEU A 113 7.97 -1.38 -3.61
N SER A 114 9.13 -1.91 -3.21
CA SER A 114 10.39 -1.16 -3.18
C SER A 114 10.70 -0.54 -4.54
N ARG A 115 10.68 -1.34 -5.61
CA ARG A 115 10.96 -0.85 -6.97
C ARG A 115 10.00 0.27 -7.40
N VAL A 116 8.73 0.19 -7.03
CA VAL A 116 7.70 1.15 -7.44
C VAL A 116 7.70 2.42 -6.57
N LEU A 117 8.06 2.30 -5.30
CA LEU A 117 8.02 3.41 -4.34
C LEU A 117 9.34 4.18 -4.25
N GLU A 118 10.49 3.50 -4.22
CA GLU A 118 11.82 4.13 -4.00
C GLU A 118 12.12 5.32 -4.93
N PRO A 119 11.76 5.32 -6.23
CA PRO A 119 12.04 6.46 -7.11
C PRO A 119 11.36 7.77 -6.70
N SER A 120 10.18 7.69 -6.09
CA SER A 120 9.37 8.86 -5.72
C SER A 120 9.29 9.09 -4.22
N PHE A 121 9.46 8.03 -3.42
CA PHE A 121 9.24 8.00 -1.97
C PHE A 121 10.35 7.19 -1.27
N PRO A 122 11.63 7.59 -1.38
CA PRO A 122 12.76 6.81 -0.84
C PRO A 122 12.74 6.66 0.68
N ASP A 123 12.08 7.57 1.40
CA ASP A 123 11.99 7.56 2.86
C ASP A 123 10.80 6.73 3.40
N VAL A 124 9.94 6.19 2.52
CA VAL A 124 8.83 5.32 2.92
C VAL A 124 9.37 3.90 3.15
N GLU A 125 9.22 3.41 4.38
CA GLU A 125 9.73 2.09 4.75
C GLU A 125 8.83 0.97 4.19
N VAL A 126 9.38 0.11 3.33
CA VAL A 126 8.75 -1.16 2.91
C VAL A 126 9.28 -2.30 3.77
N LEU A 127 8.45 -2.84 4.66
CA LEU A 127 8.86 -3.80 5.70
C LEU A 127 8.22 -5.18 5.51
N THR A 128 8.96 -6.23 5.87
CA THR A 128 8.35 -7.52 6.21
C THR A 128 7.70 -7.43 7.59
N ALA A 129 6.71 -8.28 7.87
CA ALA A 129 6.21 -8.49 9.24
C ALA A 129 7.37 -8.74 10.23
N ASP A 130 8.33 -9.60 9.86
CA ASP A 130 9.47 -9.98 10.72
C ASP A 130 10.45 -8.81 11.01
N ARG A 131 10.58 -7.81 10.11
CA ARG A 131 11.48 -6.65 10.28
C ARG A 131 10.78 -5.41 10.82
N SER A 132 9.46 -5.46 10.99
CA SER A 132 8.65 -4.35 11.49
C SER A 132 8.63 -4.22 13.02
N GLN A 133 9.16 -5.20 13.76
CA GLN A 133 9.09 -5.20 15.22
C GLN A 133 9.75 -3.95 15.83
N GLY A 134 8.95 -3.12 16.52
CA GLY A 134 9.40 -1.86 17.13
C GLY A 134 9.46 -0.66 16.18
N ARG A 135 8.94 -0.78 14.95
CA ARG A 135 8.92 0.28 13.92
C ARG A 135 7.51 0.78 13.64
N ASP A 136 6.83 1.24 14.67
CA ASP A 136 5.45 1.71 14.56
C ASP A 136 5.39 3.08 13.86
N LYS A 137 4.50 3.21 12.87
CA LYS A 137 4.30 4.42 12.06
C LYS A 137 2.92 5.04 12.30
N GLU A 138 2.73 6.31 11.98
CA GLU A 138 1.41 6.94 12.12
C GLU A 138 0.41 6.34 11.13
N CYS A 139 0.83 6.08 9.89
CA CYS A 139 0.04 5.40 8.86
C CYS A 139 0.75 4.13 8.35
N ILE A 140 0.05 3.01 8.32
CA ILE A 140 0.52 1.76 7.69
C ILE A 140 -0.42 1.37 6.55
N LEU A 141 0.17 1.06 5.39
CA LEU A 141 -0.51 0.44 4.26
C LEU A 141 -0.10 -1.03 4.16
N VAL A 142 -1.06 -1.92 3.93
CA VAL A 142 -0.84 -3.37 3.90
C VAL A 142 -1.32 -3.95 2.58
N SER A 143 -0.44 -4.61 1.84
CA SER A 143 -0.80 -5.42 0.67
C SER A 143 -0.88 -6.90 1.06
N LEU A 144 -2.08 -7.49 0.93
CA LEU A 144 -2.36 -8.89 1.27
C LEU A 144 -2.04 -9.84 0.12
N VAL A 145 -1.88 -9.34 -1.11
CA VAL A 145 -1.38 -10.00 -2.33
C VAL A 145 -2.31 -11.07 -2.90
N ARG A 146 -2.90 -11.90 -2.05
CA ARG A 146 -3.64 -13.10 -2.47
C ARG A 146 -4.96 -12.74 -3.13
N SER A 147 -5.06 -13.12 -4.39
CA SER A 147 -6.22 -12.90 -5.24
C SER A 147 -6.26 -13.98 -6.31
N ASN A 148 -7.07 -15.02 -6.10
CA ASN A 148 -7.14 -16.19 -6.99
C ASN A 148 -8.52 -16.84 -6.95
N THR A 149 -8.88 -17.56 -8.01
CA THR A 149 -10.19 -18.21 -8.16
C THR A 149 -10.37 -19.43 -7.26
N GLY A 150 -9.28 -20.02 -6.76
CA GLY A 150 -9.30 -21.21 -5.91
C GLY A 150 -9.48 -20.91 -4.42
N GLY A 151 -9.61 -19.64 -4.01
CA GLY A 151 -9.76 -19.27 -2.60
C GLY A 151 -8.51 -19.59 -1.75
N HIS A 152 -7.34 -19.69 -2.38
CA HIS A 152 -6.11 -20.03 -1.69
C HIS A 152 -5.54 -18.80 -0.98
N VAL A 153 -5.66 -18.77 0.34
CA VAL A 153 -5.11 -17.70 1.18
C VAL A 153 -3.63 -17.92 1.53
N GLY A 154 -3.14 -19.17 1.41
CA GLY A 154 -1.76 -19.54 1.72
C GLY A 154 -1.45 -19.54 3.21
N ASP A 155 -0.29 -20.07 3.58
CA ASP A 155 0.01 -20.33 4.99
C ASP A 155 0.46 -19.08 5.76
N LEU A 156 1.02 -18.08 5.07
CA LEU A 156 1.47 -16.84 5.70
C LEU A 156 0.32 -16.05 6.32
N LEU A 157 -0.84 -16.03 5.66
CA LEU A 157 -2.06 -15.38 6.16
C LEU A 157 -2.86 -16.26 7.13
N LYS A 158 -2.50 -17.55 7.29
CA LYS A 158 -3.04 -18.42 8.35
C LYS A 158 -2.37 -18.19 9.69
N ASP A 159 -1.15 -17.66 9.70
CA ASP A 159 -0.41 -17.38 10.92
C ASP A 159 -0.89 -16.06 11.56
N TRP A 160 -1.77 -16.21 12.54
CA TRP A 160 -2.34 -15.07 13.28
C TRP A 160 -1.27 -14.18 13.92
N ARG A 161 -0.11 -14.73 14.31
CA ARG A 161 0.95 -13.95 14.95
C ARG A 161 1.52 -12.95 13.97
N ARG A 162 1.75 -13.39 12.72
CA ARG A 162 2.25 -12.53 11.65
C ARG A 162 1.23 -11.48 11.27
N VAL A 163 -0.03 -11.86 11.09
CA VAL A 163 -1.13 -10.92 10.79
C VAL A 163 -1.22 -9.85 11.89
N ASN A 164 -1.23 -10.24 13.16
CA ASN A 164 -1.29 -9.30 14.26
C ASN A 164 -0.10 -8.34 14.30
N VAL A 165 1.11 -8.86 14.05
CA VAL A 165 2.30 -8.01 13.97
C VAL A 165 2.11 -6.93 12.92
N VAL A 166 1.57 -7.27 11.74
CA VAL A 166 1.26 -6.28 10.68
C VAL A 166 0.20 -5.27 11.13
N LEU A 167 -0.94 -5.72 11.65
CA LEU A 167 -2.06 -4.84 12.05
C LEU A 167 -1.67 -3.85 13.15
N THR A 168 -0.84 -4.29 14.10
CA THR A 168 -0.44 -3.50 15.27
C THR A 168 0.63 -2.43 15.00
N ARG A 169 1.23 -2.37 13.80
CA ARG A 169 2.25 -1.34 13.48
C ARG A 169 1.69 0.06 13.27
N ALA A 170 0.39 0.17 13.01
CA ALA A 170 -0.27 1.45 12.82
C ALA A 170 -0.60 2.12 14.16
N LYS A 171 -0.22 3.38 14.31
CA LYS A 171 -0.61 4.18 15.48
C LYS A 171 -1.95 4.86 15.28
N ALA A 172 -2.17 5.49 14.13
CA ALA A 172 -3.33 6.34 13.86
C ALA A 172 -4.18 5.85 12.67
N LYS A 173 -3.54 5.27 11.64
CA LYS A 173 -4.24 4.83 10.44
C LYS A 173 -3.69 3.55 9.84
N LEU A 174 -4.61 2.68 9.43
CA LEU A 174 -4.33 1.39 8.84
C LEU A 174 -5.18 1.21 7.57
N VAL A 175 -4.50 1.05 6.43
CA VAL A 175 -5.11 0.83 5.11
C VAL A 175 -4.71 -0.57 4.66
N LEU A 176 -5.69 -1.42 4.34
CA LEU A 176 -5.44 -2.78 3.85
C LEU A 176 -5.98 -2.93 2.43
N PHE A 177 -5.20 -3.56 1.55
CA PHE A 177 -5.60 -3.91 0.20
C PHE A 177 -5.68 -5.43 0.08
N GLY A 178 -6.77 -5.94 -0.49
CA GLY A 178 -6.87 -7.37 -0.78
C GLY A 178 -8.20 -7.80 -1.38
N SER A 179 -8.22 -9.03 -1.87
CA SER A 179 -9.40 -9.68 -2.44
C SER A 179 -10.28 -10.27 -1.34
N ARG A 180 -11.46 -9.70 -1.12
CA ARG A 180 -12.42 -10.23 -0.14
C ARG A 180 -12.81 -11.68 -0.45
N SER A 181 -13.10 -11.97 -1.71
CA SER A 181 -13.49 -13.29 -2.19
C SER A 181 -12.42 -14.35 -1.90
N THR A 182 -11.14 -14.03 -2.08
CA THR A 182 -10.04 -14.94 -1.76
C THR A 182 -9.92 -15.13 -0.24
N LEU A 183 -9.88 -14.02 0.52
CA LEU A 183 -9.68 -14.02 1.96
C LEU A 183 -10.80 -14.74 2.75
N ALA A 184 -12.04 -14.68 2.26
CA ALA A 184 -13.19 -15.33 2.90
C ALA A 184 -13.06 -16.87 3.03
N HIS A 185 -12.15 -17.49 2.29
CA HIS A 185 -11.88 -18.94 2.35
C HIS A 185 -11.00 -19.34 3.53
N ASN A 186 -10.51 -18.39 4.32
CA ASN A 186 -9.80 -18.65 5.57
C ASN A 186 -10.64 -18.22 6.78
N ALA A 187 -10.76 -19.08 7.78
CA ALA A 187 -11.61 -18.81 8.96
C ALA A 187 -11.19 -17.57 9.76
N LEU A 188 -9.88 -17.29 9.86
CA LEU A 188 -9.36 -16.13 10.58
C LEU A 188 -9.61 -14.85 9.79
N MET A 189 -9.30 -14.87 8.48
CA MET A 189 -9.59 -13.74 7.59
C MET A 189 -11.09 -13.47 7.47
N ARG A 190 -11.95 -14.49 7.56
CA ARG A 190 -13.41 -14.30 7.61
C ARG A 190 -13.84 -13.51 8.83
N GLN A 191 -13.31 -13.83 10.02
CA GLN A 191 -13.58 -13.02 11.23
C GLN A 191 -13.11 -11.57 11.09
N PHE A 192 -11.99 -11.35 10.38
CA PHE A 192 -11.54 -10.00 10.04
C PHE A 192 -12.53 -9.30 9.10
N LEU A 193 -12.97 -9.97 8.03
CA LEU A 193 -13.92 -9.46 7.06
C LEU A 193 -15.26 -9.10 7.72
N ASP A 194 -15.82 -10.00 8.55
CA ASP A 194 -17.05 -9.77 9.29
C ASP A 194 -16.94 -8.49 10.15
N LEU A 195 -15.81 -8.31 10.85
CA LEU A 195 -15.59 -7.11 11.68
C LEU A 195 -15.49 -5.82 10.86
N VAL A 196 -14.74 -5.82 9.74
CA VAL A 196 -14.63 -4.61 8.91
C VAL A 196 -15.93 -4.29 8.20
N GLU A 197 -16.78 -5.28 7.93
CA GLU A 197 -18.13 -5.09 7.40
C GLU A 197 -19.06 -4.49 8.45
N ASP A 198 -19.10 -5.07 9.66
CA ASP A 198 -19.92 -4.58 10.78
C ASP A 198 -19.60 -3.11 11.12
N LYS A 199 -18.32 -2.74 11.03
CA LYS A 199 -17.84 -1.38 11.28
C LYS A 199 -17.92 -0.44 10.07
N LYS A 200 -18.36 -0.95 8.91
CA LYS A 200 -18.41 -0.20 7.64
C LYS A 200 -17.04 0.37 7.23
N TRP A 201 -15.98 -0.37 7.52
CA TRP A 201 -14.60 -0.02 7.15
C TRP A 201 -14.22 -0.52 5.76
N VAL A 202 -15.05 -1.33 5.12
CA VAL A 202 -14.85 -1.76 3.73
C VAL A 202 -15.09 -0.60 2.77
N TYR A 203 -14.21 -0.43 1.81
CA TYR A 203 -14.43 0.39 0.62
C TYR A 203 -14.21 -0.49 -0.61
N LYS A 204 -15.24 -0.63 -1.45
CA LYS A 204 -15.17 -1.43 -2.67
C LYS A 204 -14.72 -0.54 -3.81
N LEU A 205 -13.61 -0.92 -4.47
CA LEU A 205 -13.11 -0.15 -5.60
C LEU A 205 -14.11 -0.20 -6.78
N PRO A 206 -14.28 0.92 -7.51
CA PRO A 206 -15.06 0.95 -8.75
C PRO A 206 -14.36 0.12 -9.83
N ALA A 207 -15.13 -0.58 -10.67
CA ALA A 207 -14.57 -1.46 -11.71
C ALA A 207 -13.84 -0.66 -12.81
N GLU A 208 -14.32 0.56 -13.06
CA GLU A 208 -13.80 1.52 -14.04
C GLU A 208 -12.34 1.92 -13.75
N LEU A 209 -11.92 1.88 -12.48
CA LEU A 209 -10.53 2.13 -12.08
C LEU A 209 -9.58 1.07 -12.64
N GLY A 210 -10.05 -0.15 -12.89
CA GLY A 210 -9.23 -1.22 -13.45
C GLY A 210 -8.78 -0.94 -14.87
N GLU A 211 -9.64 -0.31 -15.66
CA GLU A 211 -9.37 0.03 -17.06
C GLU A 211 -8.32 1.14 -17.15
N SER A 212 -8.48 2.22 -16.36
CA SER A 212 -7.54 3.33 -16.34
C SER A 212 -6.13 2.93 -15.87
N LEU A 213 -6.03 2.04 -14.87
CA LEU A 213 -4.73 1.58 -14.36
C LEU A 213 -4.00 0.68 -15.37
N GLN A 214 -4.75 -0.10 -16.16
CA GLN A 214 -4.17 -0.94 -17.22
C GLN A 214 -3.64 -0.10 -18.39
N GLU A 215 -4.35 0.97 -18.76
CA GLU A 215 -3.93 1.91 -19.82
C GLU A 215 -2.64 2.65 -19.43
N GLN A 216 -2.57 3.19 -18.21
CA GLN A 216 -1.38 3.86 -17.68
C GLN A 216 -0.14 2.93 -17.62
N ALA A 217 -0.35 1.66 -17.28
CA ALA A 217 0.71 0.66 -17.28
C ALA A 217 1.21 0.32 -18.69
N ALA A 218 0.32 0.27 -19.69
CA ALA A 218 0.67 0.02 -21.08
C ALA A 218 1.48 1.18 -21.70
N GLU A 219 1.11 2.43 -21.39
CA GLU A 219 1.83 3.62 -21.85
C GLU A 219 3.24 3.73 -21.25
N THR A 220 3.39 3.40 -19.97
CA THR A 220 4.69 3.40 -19.29
C THR A 220 5.65 2.32 -19.84
N GLN A 221 5.12 1.20 -20.33
CA GLN A 221 5.92 0.12 -20.95
C GLN A 221 6.23 0.35 -22.44
N GLY A 222 5.47 1.20 -23.14
CA GLY A 222 5.68 1.56 -24.54
C GLY A 222 6.86 2.51 -24.81
N GLY A 223 7.48 3.08 -23.76
CA GLY A 223 8.59 4.04 -23.86
C GLY A 223 10.00 3.44 -23.98
N VAL A 224 10.17 2.12 -23.78
CA VAL A 224 11.47 1.45 -23.95
C VAL A 224 11.58 0.93 -25.38
N LYS A 225 11.91 1.81 -26.33
CA LYS A 225 12.40 1.39 -27.65
C LYS A 225 13.76 0.70 -27.47
N LYS A 226 13.84 -0.50 -28.03
CA LYS A 226 15.07 -1.26 -28.28
C LYS A 226 16.09 -0.38 -29.00
N GLU A 227 17.24 -0.17 -28.37
CA GLU A 227 18.51 0.06 -29.06
C GLU A 227 19.37 -1.16 -28.76
N ASP A 228 19.25 -2.20 -29.60
CA ASP A 228 20.24 -3.26 -29.68
C ASP A 228 21.16 -2.95 -30.86
N GLU A 229 22.44 -2.82 -30.52
CA GLU A 229 23.64 -3.27 -31.25
C GLU A 229 23.92 -2.68 -32.65
N ASP A 230 24.93 -1.81 -32.70
CA ASP A 230 26.00 -1.93 -33.70
C ASP A 230 27.34 -1.61 -33.02
N GLU A 231 28.26 -2.58 -33.05
CA GLU A 231 29.66 -2.47 -32.65
C GLU A 231 30.42 -1.56 -33.62
N ASP A 232 31.28 -0.66 -33.12
CA ASP A 232 32.58 -0.39 -33.75
C ASP A 232 33.55 0.37 -32.81
N GLU A 233 34.83 -0.02 -32.87
CA GLU A 233 35.92 0.35 -31.95
C GLU A 233 36.48 1.79 -32.08
N LYS A 234 36.76 2.41 -30.91
CA LYS A 234 37.90 3.32 -30.51
C LYS A 234 38.10 4.72 -31.18
N PRO A 235 38.94 5.63 -30.61
CA PRO A 235 39.30 5.90 -29.19
C PRO A 235 39.28 7.41 -28.76
N LEU A 236 39.19 7.62 -27.43
CA LEU A 236 39.66 8.71 -26.55
C LEU A 236 40.07 10.10 -27.13
N ARG A 237 39.34 11.18 -26.77
CA ARG A 237 39.89 12.54 -26.58
C ARG A 237 39.17 13.35 -25.49
N ARG A 238 39.99 14.15 -24.79
CA ARG A 238 39.70 15.11 -23.69
C ARG A 238 38.74 16.24 -24.10
N GLY A 239 37.93 16.72 -23.15
CA GLY A 239 37.34 18.07 -23.19
C GLY A 239 36.29 18.27 -22.10
N GLY A 240 36.53 19.21 -21.18
CA GLY A 240 35.64 19.52 -20.06
C GLY A 240 34.37 20.28 -20.44
N GLY A 241 33.42 20.31 -19.51
CA GLY A 241 32.22 21.13 -19.59
C GLY A 241 31.23 20.74 -18.48
N ALA A 242 31.16 21.55 -17.43
CA ALA A 242 30.09 21.51 -16.45
C ALA A 242 28.75 21.84 -17.11
N LEU A 243 27.63 21.23 -16.69
CA LEU A 243 26.31 21.90 -16.72
C LEU A 243 25.25 21.20 -15.83
N ALA A 244 24.80 21.98 -14.85
CA ALA A 244 23.43 22.10 -14.31
C ALA A 244 22.60 20.86 -13.92
N LEU A 245 22.53 20.64 -12.60
CA LEU A 245 21.41 19.96 -11.93
C LEU A 245 20.10 20.72 -12.19
N ARG A 246 19.18 20.13 -12.97
CA ARG A 246 17.77 20.57 -13.03
C ARG A 246 16.96 19.78 -12.01
N LYS A 247 16.44 20.47 -11.00
CA LYS A 247 15.34 20.01 -10.16
C LYS A 247 14.07 19.96 -11.02
N PRO A 248 13.21 18.92 -10.94
CA PRO A 248 11.90 19.00 -11.54
C PRO A 248 11.00 19.93 -10.70
N LEU A 249 10.28 20.79 -11.41
CA LEU A 249 9.28 21.71 -10.89
C LEU A 249 7.97 20.95 -10.61
N VAL A 250 7.24 21.43 -9.60
CA VAL A 250 6.01 20.89 -9.01
C VAL A 250 4.82 20.78 -9.99
N ALA A 251 4.99 21.09 -11.27
CA ALA A 251 3.91 21.18 -12.26
C ALA A 251 3.58 19.86 -12.98
N ASP A 252 4.45 18.84 -12.93
CA ASP A 252 4.26 17.60 -13.72
C ASP A 252 3.45 16.50 -13.01
N VAL A 253 2.93 16.77 -11.80
CA VAL A 253 2.15 15.78 -11.01
C VAL A 253 0.64 15.88 -11.27
N VAL A 254 0.15 16.95 -11.91
CA VAL A 254 -1.30 17.20 -12.05
C VAL A 254 -1.90 16.57 -13.31
N ASN A 255 -1.09 16.18 -14.30
CA ASN A 255 -1.58 15.63 -15.57
C ASN A 255 -1.56 14.10 -15.67
N SER A 256 -1.53 13.39 -14.55
CA SER A 256 -1.61 11.91 -14.49
C SER A 256 -2.72 11.38 -13.57
N LEU A 257 -3.71 12.23 -13.24
CA LEU A 257 -4.98 11.86 -12.62
C LEU A 257 -6.08 11.71 -13.66
#